data_AF-A0A4Q4TGL6-F1
#
_entry.id   AF-A0A4Q4TGL6-F1
#
_cell.length_a   1.000
_cell.length_b   1.000
_cell.length_c   1.000
_cell.angle_alpha   90.00
_cell.angle_beta   90.00
_cell.angle_gamma   90.00
#
_symmetry.space_group_name_H-M   'P 1'
#
loop_
_entity.id
_entity.type
_entity.pdbx_description
1 polymer ?
#
loop_
_entity_poly.entity_id
_entity_poly.type
_entity_poly.pdbx_seq_one_letter_code
_entity_poly.pdbx_strand_id
1 'polypeptide(L)'
;MLRPRTQTLSSLPVWRSAHPRLYMPTIRRAPSPCAIIISRLLTTSPRRFNEPPNAAQSKQPGQIPTSTAAIPREQAVASDGQATTNPQQQPKPPGRRRRGLLYAAFFLLIGTTLGSLFRITIAPPDLPEPGTPEDEHLLAVIRRKAAALPLVQRLEADPEWTSWDAYSGFEDSETSPASDAGVAPRRRRREARLTSDALAGSRGLAYQRVFRNDTTGECLSVVYFGSGTAGWPGIVHGGCLATVLDESLGRCAILRFPSRTGVTATLELTYKAPTRTEAFYVVRARPTSGEAASGNSDRKAWVEGSVETLDGQTCVLARALFVVPKGIKLAPLTGM
;
A
#
# COMPACT_ATOMS: atom_id res chain seq x y z
N MET A 1 -65.55 9.83 -54.90
CA MET A 1 -65.43 11.19 -54.32
C MET A 1 -64.83 11.09 -52.92
N LEU A 2 -63.83 11.95 -52.65
CA LEU A 2 -63.33 12.40 -51.34
C LEU A 2 -62.37 11.49 -50.53
N ARG A 3 -61.38 12.21 -49.96
CA ARG A 3 -60.05 11.84 -49.45
C ARG A 3 -60.03 11.11 -48.08
N PRO A 4 -58.87 10.52 -47.70
CA PRO A 4 -58.58 9.96 -46.37
C PRO A 4 -57.98 11.00 -45.39
N ARG A 5 -58.10 10.76 -44.08
CA ARG A 5 -57.42 11.47 -42.96
C ARG A 5 -57.19 10.47 -41.80
N THR A 6 -55.97 9.99 -41.58
CA THR A 6 -54.92 10.46 -40.61
C THR A 6 -55.19 10.23 -39.12
N GLN A 7 -54.30 9.42 -38.51
CA GLN A 7 -53.70 9.50 -37.14
C GLN A 7 -54.67 9.35 -35.95
N THR A 8 -54.38 8.69 -34.81
CA THR A 8 -53.26 8.78 -33.84
C THR A 8 -53.43 7.59 -32.84
N LEU A 9 -52.38 6.84 -32.49
CA LEU A 9 -51.63 6.86 -31.22
C LEU A 9 -52.39 6.61 -29.91
N SER A 10 -51.80 5.70 -29.10
CA SER A 10 -51.83 5.55 -27.63
C SER A 10 -52.90 4.66 -26.98
N SER A 11 -52.46 3.53 -26.40
CA SER A 11 -52.40 3.32 -24.94
C SER A 11 -51.98 1.87 -24.60
N LEU A 12 -50.88 1.74 -23.85
CA LEU A 12 -50.42 0.51 -23.22
C LEU A 12 -51.06 0.37 -21.83
N PRO A 13 -51.37 -0.85 -21.35
CA PRO A 13 -51.91 -1.07 -20.02
C PRO A 13 -50.80 -1.14 -18.95
N VAL A 14 -51.06 -0.42 -17.87
CA VAL A 14 -50.34 -0.39 -16.58
C VAL A 14 -50.48 -1.74 -15.88
N TRP A 15 -49.34 -2.35 -15.50
CA TRP A 15 -49.33 -3.49 -14.57
C TRP A 15 -48.79 -3.06 -13.20
N ARG A 16 -49.63 -3.32 -12.19
CA ARG A 16 -49.33 -3.22 -10.76
C ARG A 16 -48.58 -4.47 -10.31
N SER A 17 -47.64 -4.33 -9.39
CA SER A 17 -47.21 -5.43 -8.51
C SER A 17 -46.91 -4.92 -7.12
N ALA A 18 -47.48 -5.60 -6.13
CA ALA A 18 -47.41 -5.35 -4.71
C ALA A 18 -46.23 -6.09 -4.04
N HIS A 19 -45.67 -5.47 -2.99
CA HIS A 19 -45.03 -5.92 -1.73
C HIS A 19 -44.49 -7.37 -1.57
N PRO A 20 -43.39 -7.61 -0.80
CA PRO A 20 -43.49 -7.66 0.68
C PRO A 20 -42.26 -7.20 1.50
N ARG A 21 -42.51 -7.12 2.82
CA ARG A 21 -41.68 -6.75 3.99
C ARG A 21 -40.43 -7.64 4.22
N LEU A 22 -39.68 -7.25 5.27
CA LEU A 22 -38.60 -7.93 6.04
C LEU A 22 -37.23 -7.29 5.75
N TYR A 23 -36.35 -6.89 6.67
CA TYR A 23 -36.17 -7.18 8.09
C TYR A 23 -35.22 -6.10 8.67
N MET A 24 -35.51 -5.56 9.86
CA MET A 24 -34.68 -4.59 10.60
C MET A 24 -34.05 -5.30 11.80
N PRO A 25 -32.73 -5.21 12.04
CA PRO A 25 -32.19 -5.54 13.35
C PRO A 25 -31.90 -4.27 14.14
N THR A 26 -32.68 -4.11 15.20
CA THR A 26 -32.41 -3.23 16.34
C THR A 26 -31.29 -3.86 17.17
N ILE A 27 -30.16 -3.19 17.37
CA ILE A 27 -29.12 -3.66 18.31
C ILE A 27 -29.23 -2.83 19.60
N ARG A 28 -29.73 -3.48 20.65
CA ARG A 28 -29.73 -3.02 22.04
C ARG A 28 -28.33 -3.15 22.64
N ARG A 29 -27.90 -2.11 23.35
CA ARG A 29 -26.79 -2.13 24.34
C ARG A 29 -27.19 -2.94 25.58
N ALA A 30 -26.26 -3.74 26.11
CA ALA A 30 -25.88 -3.95 27.52
C ALA A 30 -25.13 -5.30 27.69
N PRO A 31 -24.51 -5.61 28.85
CA PRO A 31 -23.41 -4.93 29.55
C PRO A 31 -22.17 -5.84 29.71
N SER A 32 -21.01 -5.26 30.05
CA SER A 32 -19.82 -5.98 30.58
C SER A 32 -20.16 -6.65 31.92
N PRO A 33 -19.56 -7.80 32.30
CA PRO A 33 -18.25 -7.76 32.98
C PRO A 33 -17.37 -9.02 32.82
N CYS A 34 -16.04 -8.88 32.86
CA CYS A 34 -15.19 -9.79 33.67
C CYS A 34 -13.78 -9.20 33.82
N ALA A 35 -13.33 -9.13 35.07
CA ALA A 35 -12.08 -8.54 35.50
C ALA A 35 -10.88 -9.44 35.15
N ILE A 36 -9.84 -8.85 34.56
CA ILE A 36 -8.49 -9.40 34.57
C ILE A 36 -7.59 -8.40 35.30
N ILE A 37 -6.95 -8.91 36.34
CA ILE A 37 -6.05 -8.22 37.27
C ILE A 37 -4.85 -7.69 36.47
N ILE A 38 -4.69 -6.37 36.42
CA ILE A 38 -3.49 -5.71 35.89
C ILE A 38 -2.60 -5.32 37.08
N SER A 39 -1.52 -6.08 37.25
CA SER A 39 -0.40 -5.70 38.09
C SER A 39 0.32 -4.51 37.46
N ARG A 40 0.34 -3.37 38.15
CA ARG A 40 1.32 -2.29 37.95
C ARG A 40 2.71 -2.88 38.25
N LEU A 41 3.77 -2.59 37.52
CA LEU A 41 4.51 -1.33 37.54
C LEU A 41 5.59 -1.39 36.45
N LEU A 42 5.78 -0.30 35.69
CA LEU A 42 7.06 0.29 35.33
C LEU A 42 6.76 1.55 34.50
N THR A 43 6.77 2.68 35.20
CA THR A 43 6.59 4.02 34.64
C THR A 43 7.91 4.50 34.07
N THR A 44 7.94 4.88 32.79
CA THR A 44 9.06 5.60 32.18
C THR A 44 8.60 7.03 31.91
N SER A 45 9.12 7.96 32.71
CA SER A 45 8.90 9.41 32.63
C SER A 45 9.49 10.01 31.34
N PRO A 46 8.83 10.99 30.69
CA PRO A 46 9.34 11.61 29.47
C PRO A 46 10.39 12.69 29.79
N ARG A 47 11.59 12.57 29.20
CA ARG A 47 12.58 13.66 29.14
C ARG A 47 12.06 14.79 28.26
N ARG A 48 11.81 15.96 28.84
CA ARG A 48 11.71 17.24 28.12
C ARG A 48 13.10 17.70 27.71
N PHE A 49 13.28 17.90 26.41
CA PHE A 49 14.31 18.77 25.86
C PHE A 49 13.78 20.21 25.92
N ASN A 50 14.43 21.07 26.70
CA ASN A 50 14.60 22.53 26.53
C ASN A 50 14.64 23.25 27.89
N GLU A 51 15.83 23.67 28.31
CA GLU A 51 16.03 24.91 29.09
C GLU A 51 17.46 25.44 28.87
N PRO A 52 17.67 26.77 28.70
CA PRO A 52 18.95 27.38 28.33
C PRO A 52 19.89 27.61 29.54
N PRO A 53 21.20 27.85 29.32
CA PRO A 53 22.17 27.95 30.42
C PRO A 53 22.08 29.32 31.09
N ASN A 54 21.99 29.35 32.42
CA ASN A 54 22.02 30.59 33.20
C ASN A 54 23.37 30.77 33.87
N ALA A 55 23.96 31.95 33.68
CA ALA A 55 25.28 32.34 34.13
C ALA A 55 25.27 32.86 35.58
N ALA A 56 26.24 32.42 36.40
CA ALA A 56 26.74 33.08 37.60
C ALA A 56 27.92 32.27 38.15
N GLN A 57 29.01 32.77 38.73
CA GLN A 57 29.68 34.07 38.85
C GLN A 57 31.03 33.72 39.51
N SER A 58 32.03 34.55 39.29
CA SER A 58 33.42 34.41 39.77
C SER A 58 33.66 35.11 41.12
N LYS A 59 34.82 34.79 41.73
CA LYS A 59 35.58 35.44 42.84
C LYS A 59 35.55 34.68 44.19
N GLN A 60 36.63 34.52 44.98
CA GLN A 60 38.06 34.91 44.92
C GLN A 60 38.84 34.16 46.05
N PRO A 61 40.18 34.35 46.20
CA PRO A 61 41.14 33.42 46.83
C PRO A 61 41.63 33.83 48.24
N GLY A 62 42.42 32.96 48.87
CA GLY A 62 43.59 33.36 49.69
C GLY A 62 43.49 33.28 51.24
N GLN A 63 44.11 32.22 51.78
CA GLN A 63 45.08 32.14 52.90
C GLN A 63 44.92 32.82 54.31
N ILE A 64 44.94 31.92 55.34
CA ILE A 64 45.66 31.83 56.67
C ILE A 64 45.29 32.92 57.74
N PRO A 65 45.24 32.69 59.10
CA PRO A 65 46.07 31.75 59.88
C PRO A 65 45.56 31.05 61.18
N THR A 66 46.41 30.11 61.65
CA THR A 66 46.73 29.66 63.04
C THR A 66 45.77 28.74 63.83
N SER A 67 46.27 27.59 64.32
CA SER A 67 46.56 27.32 65.75
C SER A 67 46.55 25.81 66.13
N THR A 68 47.71 25.33 66.60
CA THR A 68 47.96 24.50 67.81
C THR A 68 47.58 23.00 67.91
N ALA A 69 48.60 22.27 68.38
CA ALA A 69 48.66 20.95 69.06
C ALA A 69 48.55 19.68 68.19
N ALA A 70 49.28 18.59 68.42
CA ALA A 70 50.52 18.27 69.16
C ALA A 70 50.88 16.83 68.75
N ILE A 71 52.18 16.50 68.69
CA ILE A 71 52.72 15.15 68.45
C ILE A 71 52.96 14.44 69.80
N PRO A 72 52.89 13.10 69.87
CA PRO A 72 53.94 12.36 70.57
C PRO A 72 54.81 11.49 69.67
N ARG A 73 56.12 11.56 69.94
CA ARG A 73 57.24 10.78 69.38
C ARG A 73 57.31 9.39 70.02
N GLU A 74 58.10 8.53 69.37
CA GLU A 74 59.31 7.87 69.92
C GLU A 74 59.36 6.37 69.53
N GLN A 75 60.12 6.04 68.48
CA GLN A 75 61.41 5.29 68.48
C GLN A 75 61.21 3.79 68.80
N ALA A 76 61.87 2.82 68.17
CA ALA A 76 63.31 2.65 67.97
C ALA A 76 63.49 1.39 67.07
N VAL A 77 64.35 1.42 66.05
CA VAL A 77 65.69 0.80 66.02
C VAL A 77 65.73 -0.57 65.32
N ALA A 78 66.77 -0.70 64.50
CA ALA A 78 67.14 -1.81 63.65
C ALA A 78 67.55 -3.09 64.41
N SER A 79 67.43 -4.25 63.74
CA SER A 79 68.48 -5.28 63.74
C SER A 79 68.20 -6.39 62.72
N ASP A 80 69.31 -6.90 62.19
CA ASP A 80 69.46 -8.08 61.35
C ASP A 80 68.76 -9.33 61.89
N GLY A 81 68.35 -10.21 60.98
CA GLY A 81 67.83 -11.53 61.30
C GLY A 81 67.49 -12.34 60.06
N GLN A 82 68.49 -13.04 59.53
CA GLN A 82 68.35 -14.08 58.51
C GLN A 82 67.49 -15.24 59.03
N ALA A 83 66.39 -15.61 58.35
CA ALA A 83 65.88 -16.98 58.30
C ALA A 83 64.75 -17.13 57.26
N THR A 84 65.06 -17.85 56.18
CA THR A 84 64.20 -18.78 55.44
C THR A 84 62.69 -18.70 55.66
N THR A 85 61.92 -18.32 54.62
CA THR A 85 60.75 -19.11 54.18
C THR A 85 60.43 -18.80 52.72
N ASN A 86 60.27 -19.88 51.96
CA ASN A 86 59.91 -19.95 50.55
C ASN A 86 58.43 -19.55 50.36
N PRO A 87 58.07 -18.53 49.56
CA PRO A 87 56.71 -18.42 49.07
C PRO A 87 56.58 -19.34 47.85
N GLN A 88 56.01 -20.54 48.08
CA GLN A 88 55.47 -21.37 47.00
C GLN A 88 54.61 -20.51 46.06
N GLN A 89 55.06 -20.34 44.82
CA GLN A 89 54.21 -19.86 43.73
C GLN A 89 53.09 -20.88 43.50
N GLN A 90 51.85 -20.50 43.86
CA GLN A 90 50.65 -21.21 43.44
C GLN A 90 50.49 -21.10 41.91
N PRO A 91 50.29 -22.20 41.17
CA PRO A 91 50.00 -22.12 39.75
C PRO A 91 48.59 -21.55 39.55
N LYS A 92 48.47 -20.41 38.86
CA LYS A 92 47.18 -19.85 38.41
C LYS A 92 46.45 -20.93 37.59
N PRO A 93 45.19 -21.30 37.92
CA PRO A 93 44.50 -22.36 37.19
C PRO A 93 44.22 -21.90 35.74
N PRO A 94 44.67 -22.67 34.73
CA PRO A 94 44.31 -22.41 33.35
C PRO A 94 42.90 -22.97 33.12
N GLY A 95 41.88 -22.12 33.06
CA GLY A 95 40.53 -22.66 32.81
C GLY A 95 39.38 -21.70 32.54
N ARG A 96 39.53 -20.39 32.78
CA ARG A 96 38.40 -19.45 32.66
C ARG A 96 38.18 -18.91 31.24
N ARG A 97 39.22 -18.82 30.41
CA ARG A 97 39.14 -18.23 29.05
C ARG A 97 38.35 -19.08 28.04
N ARG A 98 38.46 -20.42 28.08
CA ARG A 98 37.78 -21.31 27.12
C ARG A 98 36.26 -21.36 27.33
N ARG A 99 35.79 -21.29 28.58
CA ARG A 99 34.35 -21.23 28.89
C ARG A 99 33.74 -19.91 28.40
N GLY A 100 34.44 -18.78 28.55
CA GLY A 100 34.00 -17.49 28.02
C GLY A 100 33.86 -17.48 26.48
N LEU A 101 34.79 -18.14 25.77
CA LEU A 101 34.71 -18.28 24.30
C LEU A 101 33.51 -19.13 23.86
N LEU A 102 33.19 -20.21 24.59
CA LEU A 102 32.01 -21.03 24.30
C LEU A 102 30.70 -20.26 24.50
N TYR A 103 30.58 -19.49 25.59
CA TYR A 103 29.42 -18.61 25.79
C TYR A 103 29.35 -17.52 24.73
N ALA A 104 30.48 -16.89 24.37
CA ALA A 104 30.50 -15.89 23.30
C ALA A 104 30.05 -16.48 21.96
N ALA A 105 30.51 -17.68 21.60
CA ALA A 105 30.08 -18.36 20.38
C ALA A 105 28.58 -18.71 20.42
N PHE A 106 28.07 -19.17 21.56
CA PHE A 106 26.66 -19.49 21.74
C PHE A 106 25.75 -18.26 21.60
N PHE A 107 26.08 -17.16 22.29
CA PHE A 107 25.33 -15.91 22.18
C PHE A 107 25.47 -15.26 20.80
N LEU A 108 26.64 -15.39 20.14
CA LEU A 108 26.81 -14.94 18.77
C LEU A 108 25.94 -15.74 17.81
N LEU A 109 25.90 -17.07 17.92
CA LEU A 109 25.06 -17.94 17.09
C LEU A 109 23.57 -17.63 17.28
N ILE A 110 23.12 -17.48 18.53
CA ILE A 110 21.73 -17.10 18.81
C ILE A 110 21.44 -15.70 18.30
N GLY A 111 22.33 -14.74 18.54
CA GLY A 111 22.17 -13.36 18.08
C GLY A 111 22.12 -13.25 16.55
N THR A 112 22.97 -13.98 15.83
CA THR A 112 22.99 -13.97 14.36
C THR A 112 21.79 -14.72 13.78
N THR A 113 21.38 -15.85 14.37
CA THR A 113 20.18 -16.59 13.91
C THR A 113 18.90 -15.80 14.19
N LEU A 114 18.72 -15.30 15.42
CA LEU A 114 17.55 -14.52 15.80
C LEU A 114 17.51 -13.17 15.08
N GLY A 115 18.67 -12.52 14.93
CA GLY A 115 18.81 -11.28 14.15
C GLY A 115 18.54 -11.50 12.66
N SER A 116 18.98 -12.62 12.09
CA SER A 116 18.69 -12.98 10.69
C SER A 116 17.21 -13.27 10.47
N LEU A 117 16.57 -14.01 11.37
CA LEU A 117 15.13 -14.24 11.34
C LEU A 117 14.34 -12.93 11.45
N PHE A 118 14.73 -12.07 12.39
CA PHE A 118 14.11 -10.75 12.57
C PHE A 118 14.30 -9.86 11.33
N ARG A 119 15.48 -9.90 10.70
CA ARG A 119 15.74 -9.18 9.45
C ARG A 119 14.79 -9.65 8.35
N ILE A 120 14.57 -10.96 8.18
CA ILE A 120 13.65 -11.48 7.16
C ILE A 120 12.20 -11.02 7.42
N THR A 121 11.80 -10.85 8.68
CA THR A 121 10.46 -10.36 9.01
C THR A 121 10.26 -8.87 8.76
N ILE A 122 11.32 -8.06 8.85
CA ILE A 122 11.24 -6.59 8.69
C ILE A 122 11.61 -6.15 7.28
N ALA A 123 12.62 -6.79 6.70
CA ALA A 123 13.15 -6.55 5.36
C ALA A 123 13.21 -7.90 4.64
N PRO A 124 12.08 -8.36 4.06
CA PRO A 124 12.09 -9.53 3.18
C PRO A 124 13.10 -9.31 2.04
N PRO A 125 13.60 -10.41 1.42
CA PRO A 125 14.55 -10.31 0.32
C PRO A 125 14.00 -9.43 -0.80
N ASP A 126 14.91 -8.77 -1.51
CA ASP A 126 14.56 -7.88 -2.60
C ASP A 126 13.73 -8.61 -3.66
N LEU A 127 12.65 -7.96 -4.09
CA LEU A 127 11.75 -8.49 -5.11
C LEU A 127 12.45 -8.51 -6.46
N PRO A 128 12.13 -9.47 -7.35
CA PRO A 128 12.78 -9.54 -8.65
C PRO A 128 12.53 -8.24 -9.44
N GLU A 129 13.57 -7.82 -10.15
CA GLU A 129 13.48 -6.63 -10.98
C GLU A 129 12.59 -6.91 -12.21
N PRO A 130 11.82 -5.93 -12.71
CA PRO A 130 10.96 -6.15 -13.86
C PRO A 130 11.76 -6.56 -15.08
N GLY A 131 11.35 -7.66 -15.74
CA GLY A 131 12.01 -8.16 -16.94
C GLY A 131 13.18 -9.12 -16.71
N THR A 132 13.46 -9.53 -15.47
CA THR A 132 14.35 -10.68 -15.22
C THR A 132 13.60 -12.00 -15.52
N PRO A 133 14.29 -13.12 -15.82
CA PRO A 133 13.62 -14.39 -16.09
C PRO A 133 12.81 -14.89 -14.88
N GLU A 134 13.21 -14.56 -13.65
CA GLU A 134 12.45 -14.86 -12.45
C GLU A 134 11.13 -14.07 -12.41
N ASP A 135 11.16 -12.78 -12.79
CA ASP A 135 9.98 -11.93 -12.87
C ASP A 135 8.98 -12.47 -13.91
N GLU A 136 9.46 -12.83 -15.10
CA GLU A 136 8.64 -13.42 -16.16
C GLU A 136 7.99 -14.73 -15.72
N HIS A 137 8.72 -15.58 -14.99
CA HIS A 137 8.17 -16.80 -14.43
C HIS A 137 7.04 -16.50 -13.42
N LEU A 138 7.24 -15.55 -12.51
CA LEU A 138 6.23 -15.14 -11.55
C LEU A 138 4.99 -14.54 -12.24
N LEU A 139 5.18 -13.69 -13.25
CA LEU A 139 4.09 -13.14 -14.06
C LEU A 139 3.28 -14.24 -14.74
N ALA A 140 3.94 -15.26 -15.31
CA ALA A 140 3.26 -16.41 -15.91
C ALA A 140 2.44 -17.19 -14.88
N VAL A 141 2.96 -17.39 -13.67
CA VAL A 141 2.24 -18.03 -12.56
C VAL A 141 1.03 -17.19 -12.13
N ILE A 142 1.20 -15.87 -11.98
CA ILE A 142 0.12 -14.95 -11.61
C ILE A 142 -0.98 -14.96 -12.68
N ARG A 143 -0.63 -14.90 -13.97
CA ARG A 143 -1.58 -14.99 -15.08
C ARG A 143 -2.35 -16.31 -15.07
N ARG A 144 -1.67 -17.44 -14.82
CA ARG A 144 -2.33 -18.74 -14.69
C ARG A 144 -3.31 -18.77 -13.52
N LYS A 145 -2.93 -18.20 -12.37
CA LYS A 145 -3.83 -18.08 -11.21
C LYS A 145 -5.04 -17.19 -11.52
N ALA A 146 -4.83 -16.07 -12.23
CA ALA A 146 -5.89 -15.17 -12.64
C ALA A 146 -6.91 -15.86 -13.56
N ALA A 147 -6.44 -16.61 -14.56
CA ALA A 147 -7.29 -17.39 -15.47
C ALA A 147 -8.07 -18.51 -14.76
N ALA A 148 -7.55 -19.00 -13.62
CA ALA A 148 -8.24 -19.98 -12.79
C ALA A 148 -9.34 -19.37 -11.89
N LEU A 149 -9.44 -18.04 -11.79
CA LEU A 149 -10.45 -17.40 -10.95
C LEU A 149 -11.86 -17.63 -11.52
N PRO A 150 -12.83 -18.11 -10.72
CA PRO A 150 -14.20 -18.33 -11.21
C PRO A 150 -14.86 -17.06 -11.76
N LEU A 151 -14.52 -15.90 -11.21
CA LEU A 151 -15.03 -14.62 -11.70
C LEU A 151 -14.55 -14.32 -13.12
N VAL A 152 -13.26 -14.52 -13.40
CA VAL A 152 -12.66 -14.28 -14.71
C VAL A 152 -13.29 -15.22 -15.75
N GLN A 153 -13.37 -16.52 -15.43
CA GLN A 153 -13.99 -17.50 -16.32
C GLN A 153 -15.46 -17.18 -16.63
N ARG A 154 -16.22 -16.71 -15.63
CA ARG A 154 -17.61 -16.30 -15.84
C ARG A 154 -17.74 -15.06 -16.72
N LEU A 155 -16.89 -14.06 -16.53
CA LEU A 155 -16.90 -12.85 -17.35
C LEU A 155 -16.42 -13.12 -18.78
N GLU A 156 -15.47 -14.03 -18.98
CA GLU A 156 -15.01 -14.42 -20.31
C GLU A 156 -16.02 -15.31 -21.06
N ALA A 157 -16.82 -16.10 -20.34
CA ALA A 157 -17.87 -16.93 -20.93
C ALA A 157 -19.12 -16.13 -21.32
N ASP A 158 -19.31 -14.95 -20.74
CA ASP A 158 -20.48 -14.11 -20.96
C ASP A 158 -20.27 -13.18 -22.18
N PRO A 159 -21.07 -13.33 -23.26
CA PRO A 159 -20.90 -12.53 -24.47
C PRO A 159 -21.22 -11.04 -24.29
N GLU A 160 -21.87 -10.64 -23.19
CA GLU A 160 -22.12 -9.22 -22.89
C GLU A 160 -20.85 -8.47 -22.45
N TRP A 161 -19.80 -9.20 -22.07
CA TRP A 161 -18.55 -8.62 -21.60
C TRP A 161 -17.45 -8.73 -22.65
N THR A 162 -16.89 -7.59 -23.02
CA THR A 162 -15.66 -7.51 -23.82
C THR A 162 -14.47 -7.41 -22.87
N SER A 163 -13.39 -8.16 -23.14
CA SER A 163 -12.22 -8.19 -22.25
C SER A 163 -10.90 -7.96 -22.99
N TRP A 164 -10.00 -7.22 -22.34
CA TRP A 164 -8.65 -6.93 -22.83
C TRP A 164 -7.70 -6.70 -21.66
N ASP A 165 -6.41 -6.82 -21.92
CA ASP A 165 -5.40 -6.48 -20.92
C ASP A 165 -5.25 -4.96 -20.86
N ALA A 166 -5.19 -4.38 -19.66
CA ALA A 166 -5.30 -2.92 -19.47
C ALA A 166 -4.27 -2.10 -20.27
N TYR A 167 -3.14 -2.72 -20.61
CA TYR A 167 -2.03 -2.10 -21.31
C TYR A 167 -1.80 -2.60 -22.74
N SER A 168 -2.58 -3.58 -23.25
CA SER A 168 -2.40 -4.14 -24.59
C SER A 168 -2.68 -3.12 -25.70
N GLY A 169 -3.55 -2.15 -25.45
CA GLY A 169 -3.80 -1.02 -26.36
C GLY A 169 -2.60 -0.11 -26.61
N PHE A 170 -1.52 -0.29 -25.84
CA PHE A 170 -0.25 0.42 -26.01
C PHE A 170 0.89 -0.50 -26.48
N GLU A 171 0.60 -1.77 -26.78
CA GLU A 171 1.58 -2.66 -27.39
C GLU A 171 1.88 -2.19 -28.81
N ASP A 172 3.18 -2.04 -29.06
CA ASP A 172 3.75 -1.57 -30.29
C ASP A 172 3.37 -2.52 -31.44
N SER A 173 2.48 -2.10 -32.35
CA SER A 173 2.68 -2.55 -33.72
C SER A 173 3.99 -1.92 -34.17
N GLU A 174 5.03 -2.73 -34.35
CA GLU A 174 6.33 -2.34 -34.93
C GLU A 174 6.19 -1.66 -36.31
N THR A 175 4.98 -1.61 -36.86
CA THR A 175 4.62 -1.10 -38.19
C THR A 175 3.94 0.27 -38.19
N SER A 176 3.98 1.04 -37.10
CA SER A 176 3.46 2.42 -37.16
C SER A 176 4.51 3.40 -37.70
N PRO A 177 4.30 4.01 -38.88
CA PRO A 177 5.31 4.88 -39.49
C PRO A 177 5.58 6.11 -38.63
N ALA A 178 6.86 6.44 -38.53
CA ALA A 178 7.38 7.64 -37.90
C ALA A 178 6.97 8.88 -38.71
N SER A 179 5.76 9.37 -38.50
CA SER A 179 5.33 10.64 -39.10
C SER A 179 4.42 11.41 -38.14
N ASP A 180 5.02 11.98 -37.10
CA ASP A 180 4.62 13.33 -36.67
C ASP A 180 5.77 13.98 -35.87
N ALA A 181 6.34 15.03 -36.45
CA ALA A 181 7.48 15.76 -35.92
C ALA A 181 7.06 16.59 -34.70
N GLY A 182 7.49 16.17 -33.51
CA GLY A 182 7.31 16.93 -32.26
C GLY A 182 6.87 16.09 -31.05
N VAL A 183 6.50 14.82 -31.25
CA VAL A 183 6.16 13.89 -30.16
C VAL A 183 7.33 12.94 -29.92
N ALA A 184 7.79 12.82 -28.67
CA ALA A 184 8.85 11.89 -28.28
C ALA A 184 8.55 10.46 -28.80
N PRO A 185 9.56 9.67 -29.21
CA PRO A 185 9.37 8.34 -29.78
C PRO A 185 8.52 7.46 -28.85
N ARG A 186 7.61 6.66 -29.42
CA ARG A 186 6.55 5.95 -28.68
C ARG A 186 7.06 5.07 -27.52
N ARG A 187 8.25 4.45 -27.64
CA ARG A 187 8.92 3.73 -26.53
C ARG A 187 9.19 4.62 -25.31
N ARG A 188 9.64 5.86 -25.52
CA ARG A 188 9.84 6.88 -24.46
C ARG A 188 8.54 7.28 -23.75
N ARG A 189 7.37 7.07 -24.38
CA ARG A 189 6.05 7.36 -23.78
C ARG A 189 5.59 6.22 -22.85
N ARG A 190 6.07 4.98 -23.03
CA ARG A 190 5.83 3.87 -22.10
C ARG A 190 6.70 4.03 -20.85
N GLU A 191 7.97 4.38 -21.05
CA GLU A 191 8.99 4.70 -20.02
C GLU A 191 8.67 5.95 -19.16
N ALA A 192 7.49 6.56 -19.35
CA ALA A 192 7.05 7.75 -18.61
C ALA A 192 5.70 7.54 -17.89
N ARG A 193 5.18 6.30 -17.86
CA ARG A 193 3.86 6.01 -17.29
C ARG A 193 3.96 5.33 -15.94
N LEU A 194 3.23 5.84 -14.97
CA LEU A 194 3.26 5.31 -13.60
C LEU A 194 2.83 3.84 -13.52
N THR A 195 1.72 3.48 -14.17
CA THR A 195 1.11 2.15 -14.00
C THR A 195 1.73 1.07 -14.88
N SER A 196 2.13 1.41 -16.11
CA SER A 196 2.71 0.43 -17.05
C SER A 196 4.24 0.31 -17.00
N ASP A 197 4.93 1.21 -16.30
CA ASP A 197 6.40 1.21 -16.20
C ASP A 197 6.88 1.21 -14.75
N ALA A 198 6.66 2.29 -13.98
CA ALA A 198 7.13 2.36 -12.59
C ALA A 198 6.54 1.27 -11.68
N LEU A 199 5.29 0.87 -11.95
CA LEU A 199 4.59 -0.24 -11.28
C LEU A 199 4.57 -1.53 -12.14
N ALA A 200 5.46 -1.70 -13.11
CA ALA A 200 5.55 -2.93 -13.89
C ALA A 200 6.15 -4.11 -13.10
N GLY A 201 6.03 -5.30 -13.68
CA GLY A 201 6.59 -6.54 -13.14
C GLY A 201 5.72 -7.19 -12.06
N SER A 202 6.13 -8.38 -11.63
CA SER A 202 5.47 -9.19 -10.61
C SER A 202 5.36 -8.49 -9.25
N ARG A 203 6.34 -7.64 -8.94
CA ARG A 203 6.35 -6.82 -7.71
C ARG A 203 5.34 -5.67 -7.71
N GLY A 204 4.91 -5.19 -8.87
CA GLY A 204 4.03 -4.03 -9.01
C GLY A 204 2.58 -4.43 -9.30
N LEU A 205 2.00 -3.86 -10.34
CA LEU A 205 0.71 -4.25 -10.93
C LEU A 205 0.92 -5.40 -11.92
N ALA A 206 1.20 -6.59 -11.38
CA ALA A 206 1.60 -7.77 -12.14
C ALA A 206 0.54 -8.23 -13.16
N TYR A 207 -0.73 -7.98 -12.87
CA TYR A 207 -1.85 -8.39 -13.70
C TYR A 207 -2.98 -7.38 -13.58
N GLN A 208 -3.51 -6.97 -14.73
CA GLN A 208 -4.70 -6.12 -14.80
C GLN A 208 -5.47 -6.44 -16.08
N ARG A 209 -6.61 -7.10 -15.93
CA ARG A 209 -7.53 -7.41 -17.03
C ARG A 209 -8.82 -6.66 -16.85
N VAL A 210 -9.24 -5.98 -17.90
CA VAL A 210 -10.44 -5.13 -17.92
C VAL A 210 -11.54 -5.87 -18.67
N PHE A 211 -12.74 -5.81 -18.12
CA PHE A 211 -13.98 -6.32 -18.67
C PHE A 211 -14.95 -5.15 -18.78
N ARG A 212 -15.60 -4.99 -19.92
CA ARG A 212 -16.58 -3.93 -20.14
C ARG A 212 -17.88 -4.51 -20.66
N ASN A 213 -18.97 -4.03 -20.08
CA ASN A 213 -20.31 -4.28 -20.60
C ASN A 213 -20.74 -3.07 -21.41
N ASP A 214 -20.92 -3.24 -22.73
CA ASP A 214 -21.29 -2.14 -23.62
C ASP A 214 -22.74 -1.68 -23.43
N THR A 215 -23.62 -2.56 -22.95
CA THR A 215 -25.04 -2.26 -22.69
C THR A 215 -25.20 -1.35 -21.47
N THR A 216 -24.55 -1.70 -20.36
CA THR A 216 -24.65 -0.93 -19.10
C THR A 216 -23.63 0.20 -19.01
N GLY A 217 -22.51 0.10 -19.75
CA GLY A 217 -21.36 0.98 -19.64
C GLY A 217 -20.51 0.70 -18.39
N GLU A 218 -20.75 -0.40 -17.68
CA GLU A 218 -19.96 -0.81 -16.52
C GLU A 218 -18.60 -1.37 -16.96
N CYS A 219 -17.59 -1.15 -16.12
CA CYS A 219 -16.26 -1.70 -16.28
C CYS A 219 -15.86 -2.44 -15.00
N LEU A 220 -15.33 -3.65 -15.14
CA LEU A 220 -14.74 -4.44 -14.08
C LEU A 220 -13.26 -4.66 -14.40
N SER A 221 -12.36 -4.36 -13.47
CA SER A 221 -10.94 -4.67 -13.61
C SER A 221 -10.54 -5.69 -12.57
N VAL A 222 -9.98 -6.82 -13.00
CA VAL A 222 -9.33 -7.77 -12.10
C VAL A 222 -7.85 -7.41 -12.01
N VAL A 223 -7.40 -7.05 -10.81
CA VAL A 223 -6.06 -6.50 -10.56
C VAL A 223 -5.34 -7.38 -9.55
N TYR A 224 -4.06 -7.63 -9.78
CA TYR A 224 -3.14 -8.18 -8.79
C TYR A 224 -2.23 -7.08 -8.25
N PHE A 225 -2.21 -6.92 -6.93
CA PHE A 225 -1.27 -6.01 -6.27
C PHE A 225 -0.08 -6.80 -5.74
N GLY A 226 1.09 -6.62 -6.34
CA GLY A 226 2.35 -7.19 -5.86
C GLY A 226 2.87 -6.47 -4.61
N SER A 227 3.83 -7.09 -3.94
CA SER A 227 4.45 -6.61 -2.69
C SER A 227 5.16 -5.26 -2.81
N GLY A 228 5.66 -4.91 -3.98
CA GLY A 228 6.24 -3.59 -4.27
C GLY A 228 5.23 -2.44 -4.29
N THR A 229 3.92 -2.75 -4.23
CA THR A 229 2.85 -1.75 -4.05
C THR A 229 2.56 -1.45 -2.59
N ALA A 230 3.27 -2.07 -1.64
CA ALA A 230 3.05 -1.90 -0.21
C ALA A 230 3.37 -0.47 0.26
N GLY A 231 2.48 0.10 1.09
CA GLY A 231 2.75 1.31 1.87
C GLY A 231 3.10 1.02 3.33
N TRP A 232 2.58 -0.11 3.83
CA TRP A 232 2.87 -0.68 5.14
C TRP A 232 3.14 -2.17 4.95
N PRO A 233 3.95 -2.85 5.78
CA PRO A 233 4.24 -4.27 5.59
C PRO A 233 2.99 -5.12 5.34
N GLY A 234 2.91 -5.71 4.14
CA GLY A 234 1.81 -6.54 3.68
C GLY A 234 0.52 -5.81 3.26
N ILE A 235 0.47 -4.47 3.30
CA ILE A 235 -0.71 -3.66 2.96
C ILE A 235 -0.39 -2.73 1.79
N VAL A 236 -1.22 -2.77 0.74
CA VAL A 236 -1.13 -1.93 -0.45
C VAL A 236 -1.22 -0.46 -0.06
N HIS A 237 -0.34 0.36 -0.64
CA HIS A 237 -0.32 1.80 -0.42
C HIS A 237 -1.63 2.44 -0.89
N GLY A 238 -2.24 3.30 -0.07
CA GLY A 238 -3.52 3.94 -0.40
C GLY A 238 -3.47 4.72 -1.72
N GLY A 239 -2.35 5.39 -2.01
CA GLY A 239 -2.11 6.04 -3.29
C GLY A 239 -2.04 5.09 -4.49
N CYS A 240 -1.57 3.85 -4.32
CA CYS A 240 -1.60 2.85 -5.40
C CYS A 240 -3.03 2.43 -5.71
N LEU A 241 -3.86 2.22 -4.67
CA LEU A 241 -5.29 1.96 -4.82
C LEU A 241 -6.00 3.13 -5.50
N ALA A 242 -5.68 4.37 -5.10
CA ALA A 242 -6.20 5.58 -5.71
C ALA A 242 -5.88 5.66 -7.21
N THR A 243 -4.64 5.35 -7.60
CA THR A 243 -4.21 5.34 -9.01
C THR A 243 -4.98 4.31 -9.84
N VAL A 244 -5.12 3.08 -9.34
CA VAL A 244 -5.85 2.02 -10.07
C VAL A 244 -7.35 2.35 -10.17
N LEU A 245 -7.93 2.95 -9.13
CA LEU A 245 -9.30 3.43 -9.14
C LEU A 245 -9.49 4.58 -10.14
N ASP A 246 -8.60 5.57 -10.15
CA ASP A 246 -8.64 6.69 -11.11
C ASP A 246 -8.62 6.16 -12.55
N GLU A 247 -7.71 5.22 -12.85
CA GLU A 247 -7.60 4.62 -14.18
C GLU A 247 -8.86 3.81 -14.56
N SER A 248 -9.42 3.04 -13.62
CA SER A 248 -10.60 2.20 -13.88
C SER A 248 -11.89 3.02 -14.03
N LEU A 249 -12.10 3.99 -13.15
CA LEU A 249 -13.23 4.92 -13.22
C LEU A 249 -13.12 5.84 -14.44
N GLY A 250 -11.92 6.31 -14.74
CA GLY A 250 -11.64 7.13 -15.90
C GLY A 250 -11.91 6.39 -17.19
N ARG A 251 -11.51 5.12 -17.29
CA ARG A 251 -11.84 4.26 -18.44
C ARG A 251 -13.36 4.14 -18.63
N CYS A 252 -14.11 3.88 -17.57
CA CYS A 252 -15.58 3.83 -17.61
C CYS A 252 -16.18 5.17 -18.09
N ALA A 253 -15.71 6.30 -17.58
CA ALA A 253 -16.19 7.62 -17.97
C ALA A 253 -15.83 8.01 -19.43
N ILE A 254 -14.55 7.86 -19.78
CA ILE A 254 -13.98 8.30 -21.06
C ILE A 254 -14.61 7.55 -22.23
N LEU A 255 -14.90 6.27 -22.05
CA LEU A 255 -15.57 5.46 -23.08
C LEU A 255 -17.02 5.88 -23.35
N ARG A 256 -17.62 6.66 -22.44
CA ARG A 256 -18.95 7.23 -22.61
C ARG A 256 -18.93 8.60 -23.29
N PHE A 257 -17.80 9.32 -23.25
CA PHE A 257 -17.69 10.60 -23.94
C PHE A 257 -17.61 10.42 -25.46
N PRO A 258 -18.33 11.24 -26.26
CA PRO A 258 -18.24 11.19 -27.71
C PRO A 258 -16.82 11.39 -28.25
N SER A 259 -16.02 12.21 -27.56
CA SER A 259 -14.62 12.49 -27.90
C SER A 259 -13.64 11.39 -27.48
N ARG A 260 -14.10 10.38 -26.73
CA ARG A 260 -13.27 9.31 -26.12
C ARG A 260 -12.04 9.84 -25.41
N THR A 261 -12.14 11.01 -24.78
CA THR A 261 -11.06 11.62 -24.02
C THR A 261 -11.61 12.41 -22.85
N GLY A 262 -10.84 12.55 -21.77
CA GLY A 262 -11.26 13.26 -20.57
C GLY A 262 -10.16 13.25 -19.52
N VAL A 263 -10.34 14.11 -18.52
CA VAL A 263 -9.44 14.21 -17.36
C VAL A 263 -10.25 14.11 -16.08
N THR A 264 -9.59 13.65 -15.00
CA THR A 264 -10.18 13.62 -13.67
C THR A 264 -10.32 15.03 -13.13
N ALA A 265 -11.53 15.44 -12.76
CA ALA A 265 -11.77 16.71 -12.07
C ALA A 265 -11.84 16.51 -10.55
N THR A 266 -12.40 15.40 -10.10
CA THR A 266 -12.53 15.08 -8.67
C THR A 266 -12.47 13.58 -8.47
N LEU A 267 -11.75 13.13 -7.45
CA LEU A 267 -11.68 11.74 -7.02
C LEU A 267 -11.83 11.69 -5.49
N GLU A 268 -12.97 11.19 -5.02
CA GLU A 268 -13.29 11.00 -3.61
C GLU A 268 -13.12 9.52 -3.26
N LEU A 269 -12.35 9.22 -2.21
CA LEU A 269 -12.04 7.86 -1.78
C LEU A 269 -12.39 7.66 -0.30
N THR A 270 -13.01 6.52 0.01
CA THR A 270 -13.28 6.09 1.39
C THR A 270 -12.66 4.71 1.61
N TYR A 271 -11.56 4.67 2.38
CA TYR A 271 -10.88 3.44 2.76
C TYR A 271 -11.61 2.76 3.91
N LYS A 272 -12.20 1.59 3.66
CA LYS A 272 -13.01 0.84 4.64
C LYS A 272 -12.23 -0.29 5.30
N ALA A 273 -11.38 -0.98 4.55
CA ALA A 273 -10.62 -2.13 5.04
C ALA A 273 -9.22 -2.17 4.43
N PRO A 274 -8.22 -2.69 5.16
CA PRO A 274 -6.86 -2.83 4.66
C PRO A 274 -6.82 -3.80 3.47
N THR A 275 -6.13 -3.39 2.40
CA THR A 275 -5.93 -4.21 1.19
C THR A 275 -4.57 -4.89 1.30
N ARG A 276 -4.53 -6.22 1.34
CA ARG A 276 -3.28 -6.99 1.40
C ARG A 276 -2.60 -7.05 0.03
N THR A 277 -1.26 -7.02 0.04
CA THR A 277 -0.44 -7.32 -1.15
C THR A 277 -0.42 -8.81 -1.46
N GLU A 278 0.12 -9.17 -2.63
CA GLU A 278 0.20 -10.53 -3.17
C GLU A 278 -1.18 -11.21 -3.32
N ALA A 279 -2.19 -10.42 -3.70
CA ALA A 279 -3.57 -10.87 -3.82
C ALA A 279 -4.32 -10.21 -4.97
N PHE A 280 -5.36 -10.90 -5.44
CA PHE A 280 -6.28 -10.41 -6.48
C PHE A 280 -7.44 -9.63 -5.88
N TYR A 281 -7.82 -8.57 -6.56
CA TYR A 281 -8.97 -7.73 -6.23
C TYR A 281 -9.77 -7.41 -7.48
N VAL A 282 -11.03 -7.04 -7.23
CA VAL A 282 -11.98 -6.65 -8.26
C VAL A 282 -12.25 -5.16 -8.09
N VAL A 283 -11.96 -4.39 -9.13
CA VAL A 283 -12.31 -2.97 -9.20
C VAL A 283 -13.58 -2.85 -10.03
N ARG A 284 -14.68 -2.46 -9.39
CA ARG A 284 -15.94 -2.21 -10.08
C ARG A 284 -16.08 -0.73 -10.35
N ALA A 285 -16.41 -0.37 -11.58
CA ALA A 285 -16.70 1.00 -12.00
C ALA A 285 -18.05 1.00 -12.73
N ARG A 286 -18.99 1.82 -12.26
CA ARG A 286 -20.31 1.97 -12.86
C ARG A 286 -20.64 3.45 -13.07
N PRO A 287 -21.23 3.82 -14.21
CA PRO A 287 -21.73 5.17 -14.42
C PRO A 287 -22.88 5.45 -13.44
N THR A 288 -22.88 6.63 -12.82
CA THR A 288 -23.96 7.03 -11.91
C THR A 288 -25.26 7.21 -12.70
N SER A 289 -26.26 6.38 -12.40
CA SER A 289 -27.58 6.44 -13.03
C SER A 289 -28.37 7.61 -12.46
N GLY A 290 -28.48 8.71 -13.21
CA GLY A 290 -29.32 9.86 -12.85
C GLY A 290 -28.83 11.22 -13.35
N GLU A 291 -27.52 11.41 -13.51
CA GLU A 291 -26.96 12.71 -13.92
C GLU A 291 -26.71 12.87 -15.43
N ALA A 292 -27.08 11.87 -16.22
CA ALA A 292 -27.15 11.99 -17.68
C ALA A 292 -28.23 12.98 -18.16
N ALA A 293 -29.09 13.50 -17.27
CA ALA A 293 -30.29 14.26 -17.63
C ALA A 293 -30.19 15.79 -17.48
N SER A 294 -29.05 16.36 -17.08
CA SER A 294 -28.90 17.82 -16.95
C SER A 294 -27.98 18.40 -18.01
N GLY A 295 -28.45 18.45 -19.27
CA GLY A 295 -28.04 19.33 -20.38
C GLY A 295 -26.55 19.45 -20.81
N ASN A 296 -25.59 18.90 -20.06
CA ASN A 296 -24.14 19.04 -20.22
C ASN A 296 -23.42 17.68 -20.07
N SER A 297 -24.15 16.57 -20.25
CA SER A 297 -23.66 15.20 -20.02
C SER A 297 -22.50 14.79 -20.92
N ASP A 298 -22.37 15.42 -22.09
CA ASP A 298 -21.39 15.02 -23.11
C ASP A 298 -19.95 15.36 -22.70
N ARG A 299 -19.78 16.23 -21.69
CA ARG A 299 -18.47 16.71 -21.24
C ARG A 299 -18.23 16.49 -19.75
N LYS A 300 -19.18 15.87 -19.03
CA LYS A 300 -19.09 15.59 -17.60
C LYS A 300 -19.72 14.24 -17.30
N ALA A 301 -19.00 13.35 -16.64
CA ALA A 301 -19.50 12.05 -16.24
C ALA A 301 -19.13 11.74 -14.79
N TRP A 302 -20.13 11.43 -13.98
CA TRP A 302 -19.94 10.85 -12.66
C TRP A 302 -19.88 9.33 -12.75
N VAL A 303 -18.89 8.77 -12.08
CA VAL A 303 -18.68 7.33 -11.99
C VAL A 303 -18.46 6.98 -10.53
N GLU A 304 -19.15 5.94 -10.10
CA GLU A 304 -18.98 5.32 -8.81
C GLU A 304 -18.21 4.03 -8.96
N GLY A 305 -17.37 3.70 -7.99
CA GLY A 305 -16.69 2.43 -7.99
C GLY A 305 -16.21 1.98 -6.63
N SER A 306 -15.60 0.80 -6.65
CA SER A 306 -15.15 0.14 -5.44
C SER A 306 -14.02 -0.83 -5.74
N VAL A 307 -13.16 -1.03 -4.74
CA VAL A 307 -12.21 -2.15 -4.70
C VAL A 307 -12.77 -3.19 -3.76
N GLU A 308 -12.97 -4.40 -4.25
CA GLU A 308 -13.54 -5.53 -3.51
C GLU A 308 -12.56 -6.70 -3.50
N THR A 309 -12.57 -7.46 -2.41
CA THR A 309 -11.94 -8.79 -2.39
C THR A 309 -12.71 -9.75 -3.30
N LEU A 310 -12.10 -10.89 -3.64
CA LEU A 310 -12.79 -11.96 -4.37
C LEU A 310 -14.03 -12.49 -3.62
N ASP A 311 -14.04 -12.35 -2.30
CA ASP A 311 -15.17 -12.73 -1.42
C ASP A 311 -16.28 -11.65 -1.37
N GLY A 312 -16.11 -10.52 -2.05
CA GLY A 312 -17.07 -9.43 -2.10
C GLY A 312 -16.98 -8.42 -0.94
N GLN A 313 -15.93 -8.46 -0.12
CA GLN A 313 -15.72 -7.44 0.90
C GLN A 313 -15.19 -6.16 0.27
N THR A 314 -15.90 -5.04 0.45
CA THR A 314 -15.44 -3.72 -0.02
C THR A 314 -14.27 -3.19 0.82
N CYS A 315 -13.11 -3.02 0.19
CA CYS A 315 -11.93 -2.40 0.79
C CYS A 315 -11.94 -0.88 0.63
N VAL A 316 -12.32 -0.38 -0.54
CA VAL A 316 -12.33 1.06 -0.85
C VAL A 316 -13.59 1.40 -1.64
N LEU A 317 -14.26 2.49 -1.29
CA LEU A 317 -15.29 3.11 -2.13
C LEU A 317 -14.73 4.35 -2.82
N ALA A 318 -15.18 4.60 -4.04
CA ALA A 318 -14.74 5.72 -4.84
C ALA A 318 -15.91 6.39 -5.56
N ARG A 319 -15.84 7.72 -5.66
CA ARG A 319 -16.72 8.52 -6.50
C ARG A 319 -15.88 9.55 -7.25
N ALA A 320 -16.03 9.61 -8.56
CA ALA A 320 -15.21 10.47 -9.39
C ALA A 320 -16.03 11.23 -10.42
N LEU A 321 -15.57 12.45 -10.72
CA LEU A 321 -16.07 13.30 -11.79
C LEU A 321 -14.99 13.43 -12.87
N PHE A 322 -15.32 13.02 -14.08
CA PHE A 322 -14.48 13.22 -15.25
C PHE A 322 -15.05 14.30 -16.15
N VAL A 323 -14.17 15.09 -16.77
CA VAL A 323 -14.55 16.20 -17.62
C VAL A 323 -13.75 16.25 -18.91
N VAL A 324 -14.38 16.72 -19.99
CA VAL A 324 -13.70 17.02 -21.26
C VAL A 324 -13.29 18.49 -21.25
N PRO A 325 -11.97 18.81 -21.21
CA PRO A 325 -11.51 20.18 -21.15
C PRO A 325 -11.84 20.94 -22.44
N LYS A 326 -12.14 22.23 -22.32
CA LYS A 326 -12.33 23.12 -23.48
C LYS A 326 -10.96 23.60 -23.98
N GLY A 327 -10.75 23.58 -25.28
CA GLY A 327 -9.56 24.19 -25.91
C GLY A 327 -8.28 23.34 -25.89
N ILE A 328 -8.34 22.10 -25.40
CA ILE A 328 -7.19 21.17 -25.41
C ILE A 328 -7.56 19.94 -26.24
N LYS A 329 -6.79 19.68 -27.30
CA LYS A 329 -6.91 18.44 -28.08
C LYS A 329 -6.13 17.34 -27.36
N LEU A 330 -6.84 16.43 -26.73
CA LEU A 330 -6.27 15.25 -26.10
C LEU A 330 -6.31 14.07 -27.07
N ALA A 331 -5.36 13.14 -26.92
CA ALA A 331 -5.41 11.89 -27.67
C ALA A 331 -6.63 11.08 -27.21
N PRO A 332 -7.42 10.51 -28.13
CA PRO A 332 -8.51 9.62 -27.77
C PRO A 332 -7.95 8.33 -27.16
N LEU A 333 -8.72 7.72 -26.26
CA LEU A 333 -8.41 6.40 -25.74
C LEU A 333 -8.61 5.36 -26.85
N THR A 334 -7.51 4.82 -27.36
CA THR A 334 -7.45 3.78 -28.39
C THR A 334 -6.87 2.48 -27.83
N GLY A 335 -7.35 1.33 -28.31
CA GLY A 335 -6.86 0.01 -27.90
C GLY A 335 -7.78 -0.68 -26.89
N MET A 336 -8.95 -1.07 -27.39
CA MET A 336 -9.87 -2.04 -26.78
C MET A 336 -9.82 -3.31 -27.63
#